data_AF-A0A0X8V7J5-F1
#
_entry.id   AF-A0A0X8V7J5-F1
#
_cell.length_a   1.000
_cell.length_b   1.000
_cell.length_c   1.000
_cell.angle_alpha   90.00
_cell.angle_beta   90.00
_cell.angle_gamma   90.00
#
_symmetry.space_group_name_H-M   'P 1'
#
loop_
_entity.id
_entity.type
_entity.pdbx_description
1 polymer ?
#
loop_
_entity_poly.entity_id
_entity_poly.type
_entity_poly.pdbx_seq_one_letter_code
_entity_poly.pdbx_strand_id
1 'polypeptide(L)' 'EAYPGPTLFLLGGNSKFVHPSHYPEIRRLFPRTQM' A
#
# COMPACT_ATOMS: atom_id res chain seq x y z
N GLU A 1 0.35 4.56 -13.89
CA GLU A 1 0.05 5.93 -13.42
C GLU A 1 -0.29 5.87 -11.93
N ALA A 2 -0.09 6.95 -11.17
CA ALA A 2 -0.41 6.97 -9.74
C ALA A 2 -1.91 7.27 -9.52
N TYR A 3 -2.52 6.60 -8.55
CA TYR A 3 -3.91 6.83 -8.16
C TYR A 3 -4.00 8.00 -7.16
N PRO A 4 -4.67 9.11 -7.49
CA PRO A 4 -4.67 10.32 -6.66
C PRO A 4 -5.71 10.30 -5.53
N GLY A 5 -6.62 9.33 -5.50
CA GLY A 5 -7.67 9.22 -4.50
C GLY A 5 -7.17 8.67 -3.16
N PRO A 6 -7.96 8.82 -2.08
CA PRO A 6 -7.67 8.14 -0.82
C PRO A 6 -7.71 6.62 -1.00
N THR A 7 -6.81 5.90 -0.33
CA THR A 7 -6.75 4.43 -0.41
C THR A 7 -6.41 3.84 0.96
N LEU A 8 -7.21 2.88 1.42
CA LEU A 8 -6.96 2.14 2.65
C LEU A 8 -6.44 0.74 2.30
N PHE A 9 -5.27 0.37 2.83
CA PHE A 9 -4.77 -1.00 2.78
C PHE A 9 -5.10 -1.71 4.09
N LEU A 10 -5.66 -2.91 4.00
CA LEU A 10 -5.89 -3.77 5.15
C LEU A 10 -4.85 -4.88 5.14
N LEU A 11 -3.98 -4.88 6.15
CA LEU A 11 -2.84 -5.79 6.23
C LEU A 11 -3.10 -6.87 7.28
N GLY A 12 -2.88 -8.12 6.90
CA GLY A 12 -2.85 -9.23 7.83
C GLY A 12 -1.44 -9.39 8.41
N GLY A 13 -1.29 -9.44 9.74
CA GLY A 13 0.02 -9.51 10.41
C GLY A 13 0.91 -10.70 10.00
N ASN A 14 0.31 -11.81 9.54
CA ASN A 14 1.01 -13.00 9.03
C ASN A 14 0.81 -13.22 7.51
N SER A 15 0.25 -12.23 6.80
CA SER A 15 0.01 -12.33 5.37
C SER A 15 1.32 -12.18 4.59
N LYS A 16 1.53 -13.07 3.61
CA LYS A 16 2.70 -13.00 2.72
C LYS A 16 2.46 -12.14 1.47
N PHE A 17 1.24 -11.64 1.26
CA PHE A 17 0.87 -10.92 0.04
C PHE A 17 1.34 -9.46 0.03
N VAL A 18 1.33 -8.82 1.20
CA VAL A 18 1.78 -7.43 1.35
C VAL A 18 2.94 -7.39 2.34
N HIS A 19 4.14 -7.66 1.83
CA HIS A 19 5.38 -7.62 2.60
C HIS A 19 5.83 -6.15 2.79
N PRO A 20 6.49 -5.79 3.91
CA PRO A 20 7.02 -4.43 4.12
C PRO A 20 7.91 -3.90 2.99
N SER A 21 8.59 -4.77 2.24
CA SER A 21 9.37 -4.39 1.06
C SER A 21 8.52 -3.84 -0.09
N HIS A 22 7.21 -4.10 -0.12
CA HIS A 22 6.29 -3.58 -1.13
C HIS A 22 5.84 -2.14 -0.81
N TYR A 23 6.02 -1.67 0.43
CA TYR A 23 5.49 -0.39 0.89
C TYR A 23 5.99 0.82 0.09
N PRO A 24 7.27 0.90 -0.35
CA PRO A 24 7.71 2.00 -1.21
C PRO A 24 6.94 2.05 -2.53
N GLU A 25 6.71 0.90 -3.16
CA GLU A 25 5.99 0.80 -4.43
C GLU A 25 4.50 1.10 -4.26
N ILE A 26 3.90 0.65 -3.15
CA ILE A 26 2.52 1.01 -2.77
C ILE A 26 2.39 2.53 -2.61
N ARG A 27 3.31 3.20 -1.91
CA ARG A 27 3.30 4.67 -1.78
C ARG A 27 3.52 5.40 -3.10
N ARG A 28 4.31 4.83 -4.01
CA ARG A 28 4.51 5.37 -5.37
C ARG A 28 3.23 5.32 -6.19
N LEU A 29 2.48 4.22 -6.10
CA LEU A 29 1.25 4.00 -6.86
C LEU A 29 0.01 4.61 -6.19
N PHE A 30 -0.02 4.71 -4.86
CA PHE A 30 -1.13 5.23 -4.06
C PHE A 30 -0.61 6.27 -3.04
N PRO A 31 -0.29 7.50 -3.47
CA PRO A 31 0.39 8.48 -2.61
C PRO A 31 -0.42 8.93 -1.39
N ARG A 32 -1.75 8.79 -1.43
CA ARG A 32 -2.67 9.13 -0.33
C ARG A 32 -3.13 7.89 0.45
N THR A 33 -2.25 6.89 0.53
CA THR A 33 -2.54 5.64 1.21
C THR A 33 -2.48 5.76 2.74
N GLN A 34 -3.38 5.06 3.42
CA GLN A 34 -3.25 4.69 4.82
C GLN A 34 -3.02 3.17 4.91
N MET A 35 -2.07 2.77 5.75
CA MET A 35 -1.68 1.38 6.00
C MET A 35 -2.24 0.89 7.32
#